data_AF-A0A833D581-F1
#
_entry.id   AF-A0A833D581-F1
#
_cell.length_a   1.000
_cell.length_b   1.000
_cell.length_c   1.000
_cell.angle_alpha   90.00
_cell.angle_beta   90.00
_cell.angle_gamma   90.00
#
_symmetry.space_group_name_H-M   'P 1'
#
loop_
_entity.id
_entity.type
_entity.pdbx_description
1 polymer ?
#
loop_
_entity_poly.entity_id
_entity_poly.type
_entity_poly.pdbx_seq_one_letter_code
_entity_poly.pdbx_strand_id
1 'polypeptide(L)' 'MTDTSEQPPQTQTLDIIGSAGEWLKQDEAVALATVVDTWGSAPVPVGGQMLVGKDGKFLGSVSGGCVEAEVIAQAEEVLI' A
#
# COMPACT_ATOMS: atom_id res chain seq x y z
N MET A 1 21.61 7.65 34.55
CA MET A 1 21.20 8.32 33.29
C MET A 1 20.50 7.26 32.46
N THR A 2 19.23 7.01 32.77
CA THR A 2 18.37 6.05 32.09
C THR A 2 17.20 6.86 31.55
N ASP A 3 17.04 6.88 30.23
CA ASP A 3 15.82 6.43 29.55
C ASP A 3 16.04 6.63 28.04
N THR A 4 16.56 5.59 27.37
CA THR A 4 16.37 5.48 25.92
C THR A 4 15.05 4.77 25.76
N SER A 5 13.98 5.54 25.70
CA SER A 5 12.66 5.07 25.33
C SER A 5 12.71 4.64 23.86
N GLU A 6 13.08 3.38 23.62
CA GLU A 6 12.79 2.66 22.39
C GLU A 6 11.28 2.58 22.23
N GLN A 7 10.72 3.55 21.51
CA GLN A 7 9.35 3.44 21.01
C GLN A 7 9.31 2.29 19.98
N PRO A 8 8.43 1.29 20.15
CA PRO A 8 8.27 0.24 19.16
C PRO A 8 7.86 0.86 17.81
N PRO A 9 8.29 0.29 16.66
CA PRO A 9 7.91 0.80 15.36
C PRO A 9 6.38 0.79 15.25
N GLN A 10 5.79 1.97 15.10
CA GLN A 10 4.35 2.14 14.99
C GLN A 10 3.90 1.62 13.63
N THR A 11 3.56 0.34 13.56
CA THR A 11 2.98 -0.26 12.35
C THR A 11 1.51 0.17 12.29
N GLN A 12 1.25 1.28 11.60
CA GLN A 12 -0.11 1.72 11.30
C GLN A 12 -0.77 0.65 10.42
N THR A 13 -1.72 -0.10 10.99
CA THR A 13 -2.51 -1.08 10.23
C THR A 13 -3.53 -0.31 9.39
N LEU A 14 -3.31 -0.22 8.09
CA LEU A 14 -4.23 0.41 7.15
C LEU A 14 -5.33 -0.58 6.75
N ASP A 15 -6.59 -0.16 6.81
CA ASP A 15 -7.72 -0.96 6.34
C ASP A 15 -7.91 -0.81 4.82
N ILE A 16 -7.05 -1.51 4.08
CA ILE A 16 -7.00 -1.46 2.61
C ILE A 16 -8.32 -1.94 2.00
N ILE A 17 -8.91 -3.01 2.53
CA ILE A 17 -10.14 -3.60 2.00
C ILE A 17 -11.36 -2.73 2.32
N GLY A 18 -11.42 -2.16 3.52
CA GLY A 18 -12.45 -1.17 3.88
C GLY A 18 -12.41 0.05 2.96
N SER A 19 -11.24 0.65 2.77
CA SER A 19 -11.07 1.78 1.86
C SER A 19 -11.41 1.44 0.40
N ALA A 20 -11.05 0.25 -0.07
CA ALA A 20 -11.44 -0.21 -1.41
C ALA A 20 -12.97 -0.24 -1.55
N GLY A 21 -13.67 -0.78 -0.54
CA GLY A 21 -15.12 -0.81 -0.50
C GLY A 21 -15.75 0.59 -0.45
N GLU A 22 -15.11 1.55 0.21
CA GLU A 22 -15.56 2.95 0.23
C GLU A 22 -15.41 3.63 -1.13
N TRP A 23 -14.28 3.43 -1.82
CA TRP A 23 -14.05 4.03 -3.14
C TRP A 23 -14.98 3.43 -4.20
N LEU A 24 -15.19 2.11 -4.15
CA LEU A 24 -16.16 1.43 -5.02
C LEU A 24 -17.59 1.96 -4.82
N LYS A 25 -18.00 2.29 -3.59
CA LYS A 25 -19.31 2.92 -3.31
C LYS A 25 -19.44 4.35 -3.86
N GLN A 26 -18.33 4.97 -4.24
CA GLN A 26 -18.28 6.30 -4.85
C GLN A 26 -18.18 6.21 -6.38
N ASP A 27 -18.48 5.05 -6.97
CA ASP A 27 -18.34 4.76 -8.41
C ASP A 27 -16.90 5.01 -8.92
N GLU A 28 -15.90 4.84 -8.04
CA GLU A 28 -14.48 4.93 -8.38
C GLU A 28 -13.94 3.52 -8.72
N ALA A 29 -13.30 3.38 -9.89
CA ALA A 29 -12.55 2.18 -10.21
C ALA A 29 -11.31 2.09 -9.30
N VAL A 30 -11.01 0.87 -8.83
CA VAL A 30 -9.87 0.61 -7.95
C VAL A 30 -9.06 -0.59 -8.43
N ALA A 31 -7.76 -0.54 -8.21
CA ALA A 31 -6.82 -1.63 -8.40
C ALA A 31 -6.14 -1.95 -7.07
N LEU A 32 -5.94 -3.24 -6.80
CA LEU A 32 -5.30 -3.72 -5.58
C LEU A 32 -3.99 -4.43 -5.92
N ALA A 33 -2.86 -3.78 -5.63
CA ALA A 33 -1.54 -4.39 -5.71
C ALA A 33 -1.24 -5.16 -4.43
N THR A 34 -0.73 -6.39 -4.56
CA THR A 34 -0.36 -7.25 -3.43
C THR A 34 1.04 -7.80 -3.66
N VAL A 35 1.89 -7.73 -2.63
CA VAL A 35 3.20 -8.39 -2.64
C VAL A 35 3.00 -9.89 -2.56
N VAL A 36 3.30 -10.60 -3.66
CA VAL A 36 3.13 -12.06 -3.74
C VAL A 36 4.39 -12.84 -3.37
N ASP A 37 5.57 -12.23 -3.48
CA ASP A 37 6.85 -12.81 -3.12
C ASP A 37 7.89 -11.70 -2.85
N THR A 38 8.91 -11.99 -2.04
CA THR A 38 10.04 -11.08 -1.78
C THR A 38 11.33 -11.85 -1.54
N TRP A 39 12.48 -11.21 -1.80
CA TRP A 39 13.80 -11.77 -1.50
C TRP A 39 14.66 -10.75 -0.77
N GLY A 40 15.51 -11.24 0.14
CA GLY A 40 16.39 -10.38 0.94
C GLY A 40 15.63 -9.49 1.93
N SER A 41 16.19 -8.32 2.23
CA SER A 41 15.62 -7.36 3.19
C SER A 41 14.59 -6.46 2.51
N ALA A 42 13.42 -7.01 2.15
CA ALA A 42 12.30 -6.24 1.63
C ALA A 42 11.57 -5.50 2.78
N PRO A 43 11.37 -4.17 2.71
CA PRO A 43 10.71 -3.40 3.78
C PRO A 43 9.24 -3.77 3.97
N VAL A 44 8.56 -4.21 2.91
CA VAL A 44 7.18 -4.69 2.96
C VAL A 44 7.16 -6.21 2.74
N PRO A 45 6.60 -7.00 3.66
CA PRO A 45 6.55 -8.45 3.54
C PRO A 45 5.50 -8.91 2.52
N VAL A 46 5.55 -10.19 2.15
CA VAL A 46 4.48 -10.87 1.41
C VAL A 46 3.13 -10.63 2.10
N GLY A 47 2.12 -10.32 1.29
CA GLY A 47 0.81 -9.91 1.76
C GLY A 47 0.66 -8.41 2.04
N GLY A 48 1.73 -7.62 1.98
CA GLY A 48 1.62 -6.16 1.94
C GLY A 48 0.83 -5.69 0.72
N GLN A 49 0.01 -4.66 0.88
CA GLN A 49 -0.94 -4.23 -0.14
C GLN A 49 -0.89 -2.72 -0.37
N MET A 50 -1.20 -2.33 -1.60
CA MET A 50 -1.45 -0.96 -2.00
C MET A 50 -2.73 -0.90 -2.83
N LEU A 51 -3.68 -0.09 -2.37
CA LEU A 51 -4.87 0.28 -3.11
C LEU A 51 -4.54 1.47 -4.00
N VAL A 52 -4.94 1.41 -5.26
CA VAL A 52 -4.79 2.50 -6.24
C VAL A 52 -6.15 2.83 -6.82
N GLY A 53 -6.47 4.11 -6.88
CA GLY A 53 -7.65 4.67 -7.51
C GLY A 53 -7.24 5.54 -8.69
N LYS A 54 -8.16 6.35 -9.20
CA LYS A 54 -7.87 7.26 -10.31
C LYS A 54 -6.93 8.40 -9.91
N ASP A 55 -6.35 9.06 -10.90
CA ASP A 55 -5.56 10.29 -10.74
C ASP A 55 -4.39 10.14 -9.73
N GLY A 56 -3.76 8.96 -9.71
CA GLY A 56 -2.64 8.63 -8.82
C GLY A 56 -2.99 8.52 -7.33
N LYS A 57 -4.28 8.48 -6.96
CA LYS A 57 -4.71 8.30 -5.56
C LYS A 57 -4.35 6.90 -5.08
N PHE A 58 -3.70 6.77 -3.92
CA PHE A 58 -3.33 5.45 -3.38
C PHE A 58 -3.32 5.40 -1.85
N LEU A 59 -3.36 4.18 -1.30
CA LEU A 59 -3.26 3.87 0.12
C LEU A 59 -2.46 2.59 0.32
N GLY A 60 -1.58 2.54 1.30
CA GLY A 60 -0.72 1.38 1.56
C GLY A 60 0.61 1.46 0.84
N SER A 61 1.34 0.34 0.82
CA SER A 61 2.65 0.24 0.18
C SER A 61 2.98 -1.21 -0.13
N VAL A 62 3.77 -1.43 -1.18
CA VAL A 62 4.30 -2.74 -1.59
C VAL A 62 5.82 -2.84 -1.48
N SER A 63 6.50 -1.74 -1.15
CA SER A 63 7.97 -1.68 -1.09
C SER A 63 8.55 -0.80 0.01
N GLY A 64 7.83 0.24 0.45
CA GLY A 64 8.30 1.21 1.45
C GLY A 64 9.13 2.37 0.90
N GLY A 65 9.07 2.66 -0.41
CA GLY A 65 9.69 3.80 -1.08
C GLY A 65 9.73 3.65 -2.61
N CYS A 66 10.52 4.48 -3.30
CA CYS A 66 10.90 4.54 -4.73
C CYS A 66 10.06 3.83 -5.83
N VAL A 67 9.66 2.56 -5.72
CA VAL A 67 8.92 1.81 -6.77
C VAL A 67 7.40 1.97 -6.69
N GLU A 68 6.85 2.62 -5.66
CA GLU A 68 5.40 2.87 -5.53
C GLU A 68 4.83 3.56 -6.80
N ALA A 69 5.56 4.54 -7.34
CA ALA A 69 5.13 5.31 -8.51
C ALA A 69 4.99 4.45 -9.77
N GLU A 70 5.87 3.47 -9.95
CA GLU A 70 5.80 2.52 -11.06
C GLU A 70 4.58 1.59 -10.91
N VAL A 71 4.31 1.14 -9.68
CA VAL A 71 3.12 0.33 -9.38
C VAL A 71 1.84 1.12 -9.56
N ILE A 72 1.81 2.41 -9.20
CA ILE A 72 0.67 3.29 -9.47
C ILE A 72 0.44 3.42 -10.98
N ALA A 73 1.47 3.67 -11.77
CA ALA A 73 1.35 3.78 -13.23
C ALA A 73 0.79 2.49 -13.86
N GLN A 74 1.29 1.32 -13.45
CA GLN A 74 0.78 0.03 -13.91
C GLN A 74 -0.66 -0.24 -13.43
N ALA A 75 -0.99 0.20 -12.22
CA ALA A 75 -2.34 0.07 -11.69
C ALA A 75 -3.35 0.94 -12.46
N GLU A 76 -2.97 2.15 -12.89
CA GLU A 76 -3.81 3.02 -13.71
C GLU A 76 -4.15 2.40 -15.07
N GLU A 77 -3.25 1.60 -15.65
CA GLU A 77 -3.51 0.87 -16.91
C GLU A 77 -4.58 -0.23 -16.77
N VAL A 78 -4.82 -0.73 -15.56
CA VAL A 78 -5.80 -1.79 -15.31
C VAL A 78 -7.13 -1.27 -14.75
N LEU A 79 -7.25 0.03 -14.49
CA LEU A 79 -8.53 0.65 -14.13
C LEU A 79 -9.41 0.70 -15.40
N ILE A 80 -10.54 -0.01 -15.38
CA ILE A 80 -11.50 -0.11 -16.50
C ILE A 80 -12.78 0.64 -16.15
#